data_AF-B5VS24-F1
#
_entry.id   AF-B5VS24-F1
#
_cell.length_a   1.000
_cell.length_b   1.000
_cell.length_c   1.000
_cell.angle_alpha   90.00
_cell.angle_beta   90.00
_cell.angle_gamma   90.00
#
_symmetry.space_group_name_H-M   'P 1'
#
loop_
_entity.id
_entity.type
_entity.pdbx_description
1 polymer ?
#
loop_
_entity_poly.entity_id
_entity_poly.type
_entity_poly.pdbx_seq_one_letter_code
_entity_poly.pdbx_strand_id
1 'polypeptide(L)' 'MMLNHMGLTNHADQIQNAVLSTIASGPENRTGDLAGTATTSSFTEAVIKRL' A
#
# COMPACT_ATOMS: atom_id res chain seq x y z
N MET A 1 0.77 11.21 5.81
CA MET A 1 0.23 12.60 5.58
C MET A 1 -1.30 12.57 5.48
N MET A 2 -2.00 13.72 5.50
CA MET A 2 -3.41 13.94 5.93
C MET A 2 -3.72 13.35 7.31
N LEU A 3 -3.68 12.03 7.47
CA LEU A 3 -3.84 11.36 8.77
C LEU A 3 -2.83 11.90 9.80
N ASN A 4 -1.56 12.07 9.40
CA ASN A 4 -0.54 12.73 10.25
C ASN A 4 -0.90 14.18 10.60
N HIS A 5 -1.52 14.92 9.68
CA HIS A 5 -1.93 16.30 9.92
C HIS A 5 -3.15 16.37 10.87
N MET A 6 -4.00 15.35 10.84
CA MET A 6 -5.16 15.19 11.73
C MET A 6 -4.80 14.55 13.09
N GLY A 7 -3.53 14.26 13.35
CA GLY A 7 -3.07 13.57 14.57
C GLY A 7 -3.38 12.06 14.62
N LEU A 8 -3.82 11.47 13.50
CA LEU A 8 -4.12 10.04 13.36
C LEU A 8 -2.87 9.24 12.92
N THR A 9 -1.75 9.46 13.59
CA THR A 9 -0.44 8.96 13.15
C THR A 9 -0.35 7.43 13.13
N ASN A 10 -0.95 6.72 14.10
CA ASN A 10 -0.92 5.25 14.12
C ASN A 10 -1.55 4.65 12.85
N HIS A 11 -2.73 5.12 12.45
CA HIS A 11 -3.37 4.67 11.22
C HIS A 11 -2.53 5.03 9.98
N ALA A 12 -1.90 6.20 9.98
CA ALA A 12 -1.01 6.60 8.89
C ALA A 12 0.18 5.64 8.75
N ASP A 13 0.80 5.28 9.88
CA ASP A 13 1.97 4.40 9.91
C ASP A 13 1.60 2.98 9.47
N GLN A 14 0.47 2.44 9.95
CA GLN A 14 -0.05 1.13 9.52
C GLN A 14 -0.29 1.11 8.01
N ILE A 15 -1.00 2.09 7.47
CA ILE A 15 -1.31 2.19 6.03
C ILE A 15 -0.02 2.35 5.21
N GLN A 16 0.88 3.23 5.64
CA GLN A 16 2.14 3.45 4.94
C GLN A 16 2.99 2.18 4.91
N ASN A 17 3.11 1.48 6.02
CA ASN A 17 3.86 0.22 6.12
C ASN A 17 3.23 -0.88 5.25
N ALA A 18 1.91 -1.02 5.25
CA ALA A 18 1.21 -2.00 4.42
C ALA A 18 1.43 -1.73 2.92
N VAL A 19 1.36 -0.46 2.49
CA VAL A 19 1.60 -0.06 1.09
C VAL A 19 3.05 -0.35 0.69
N LEU A 20 4.03 0.09 1.49
CA LEU A 20 5.45 -0.13 1.20
C LEU A 20 5.80 -1.62 1.15
N SER A 21 5.26 -2.41 2.09
CA SER A 21 5.44 -3.86 2.12
C SER A 21 4.82 -4.55 0.91
N THR A 22 3.69 -4.03 0.40
CA THR A 22 3.03 -4.57 -0.80
C THR A 22 3.89 -4.33 -2.03
N ILE A 23 4.40 -3.11 -2.22
CA ILE A 23 5.30 -2.78 -3.34
C ILE A 23 6.61 -3.57 -3.26
N ALA A 24 7.15 -3.76 -2.05
CA ALA A 24 8.38 -4.52 -1.83
C ALA A 24 8.20 -6.03 -2.08
N SER A 25 6.98 -6.57 -2.00
CA SER A 25 6.74 -8.01 -2.08
C SER A 25 7.01 -8.64 -3.44
N GLY A 26 6.90 -7.89 -4.54
CA GLY A 26 7.23 -8.37 -5.88
C GLY A 26 6.47 -7.66 -7.00
N PRO A 27 6.85 -7.87 -8.28
CA PRO A 27 6.19 -7.27 -9.44
C PRO A 27 4.70 -7.64 -9.58
N GLU A 28 4.29 -8.80 -9.08
CA GLU A 28 2.90 -9.27 -9.10
C GLU A 28 1.96 -8.41 -8.25
N ASN A 29 2.51 -7.71 -7.26
CA ASN A 29 1.79 -6.78 -6.38
C ASN A 29 2.15 -5.31 -6.69
N ARG A 30 2.69 -5.02 -7.87
CA ARG A 30 2.93 -3.65 -8.35
C ARG A 30 1.99 -3.35 -9.50
N THR A 31 1.54 -2.10 -9.59
CA THR A 31 0.76 -1.62 -10.73
C THR A 31 1.66 -1.40 -11.95
N GLY A 32 1.06 -1.25 -13.12
CA GLY A 32 1.79 -1.16 -14.39
C GLY A 32 2.81 -0.01 -14.46
N ASP A 33 2.54 1.11 -13.80
CA ASP A 33 3.46 2.26 -13.66
C ASP A 33 4.73 1.92 -12.86
N LEU A 34 4.68 0.89 -12.02
CA LEU A 34 5.81 0.34 -11.27
C LEU A 34 6.36 -0.95 -11.91
N ALA A 35 6.15 -1.14 -13.22
CA ALA A 35 6.54 -2.30 -14.00
C ALA A 35 5.99 -3.63 -13.44
N GLY A 36 4.80 -3.61 -12.85
CA GLY A 36 4.11 -4.79 -12.35
C GLY A 36 2.89 -5.19 -13.18
N THR A 37 2.18 -6.20 -12.70
CA THR A 37 1.00 -6.77 -13.37
C THR A 37 -0.29 -6.62 -12.59
N ALA A 38 -0.25 -5.99 -11.41
CA ALA A 38 -1.42 -5.80 -10.56
C ALA A 38 -2.37 -4.76 -11.16
N THR A 39 -3.67 -5.01 -11.02
CA THR A 39 -4.71 -3.99 -11.20
C THR A 39 -4.82 -3.13 -9.94
N THR A 40 -5.47 -1.97 -10.04
CA THR A 40 -5.76 -1.12 -8.87
C THR A 40 -6.49 -1.90 -7.78
N SER A 41 -7.45 -2.75 -8.16
CA SER A 41 -8.23 -3.56 -7.22
C SER A 41 -7.35 -4.63 -6.55
N SER A 42 -6.58 -5.40 -7.32
CA SER A 42 -5.74 -6.45 -6.75
C SER A 42 -4.61 -5.88 -5.87
N PHE A 43 -4.06 -4.72 -6.23
CA PHE A 43 -3.12 -3.99 -5.39
C PHE A 43 -3.76 -3.57 -4.06
N THR A 44 -4.97 -3.00 -4.12
CA THR A 44 -5.71 -2.55 -2.92
C THR A 44 -6.01 -3.73 -1.99
N GLU A 45 -6.45 -4.86 -2.53
CA GLU A 45 -6.64 -6.10 -1.74
C GLU A 45 -5.35 -6.58 -1.08
N ALA A 46 -4.22 -6.50 -1.79
CA ALA A 46 -2.91 -6.89 -1.27
C ALA A 46 -2.44 -5.97 -0.13
N VAL A 47 -2.77 -4.68 -0.19
CA VAL A 47 -2.54 -3.72 0.91
C VAL A 47 -3.42 -4.04 2.10
N ILE A 48 -4.72 -4.28 1.88
CA ILE A 48 -5.67 -4.60 2.96
C ILE A 48 -5.27 -5.88 3.70
N LYS A 49 -4.75 -6.89 3.00
CA LYS A 49 -4.23 -8.13 3.61
C LYS A 49 -3.01 -7.92 4.51
N ARG A 50 -2.33 -6.78 4.42
CA ARG A 50 -1.10 -6.43 5.15
C ARG A 50 -1.30 -5.33 6.19
N LEU A 51 -2.54 -4.84 6.36
CA LEU A 51 -2.96 -3.95 7.44
C LEU A 51 -3.18 -4.73 8.73
#